data_AF-A0A3N6BMS5-F1
#
_entry.id   AF-A0A3N6BMS5-F1
#
_cell.length_a   1.000
_cell.length_b   1.000
_cell.length_c   1.000
_cell.angle_alpha   90.00
_cell.angle_beta   90.00
_cell.angle_gamma   90.00
#
_symmetry.space_group_name_H-M   'P 1'
#
loop_
_entity.id
_entity.type
_entity.pdbx_description
1 polymer ?
#
loop_
_entity_poly.entity_id
_entity_poly.type
_entity_poly.pdbx_seq_one_letter_code
_entity_poly.pdbx_strand_id
1 'polypeptide(L)'
;MSETLPAKTAAGGTTTDALPQSGLPHWARELSEIYLSGGSSLFILHGNIHDLVPVPGASGRTETFLSLEDYLSFQLFGRRDSVIRYDRGSGIAFQSDDPNRMRAMRQDFDRSLQAIDMVHGTDFS
;
A
#
# COMPACT_ATOMS: atom_id res chain seq x y z
N MET A 1 31.61 -30.02 5.70
CA MET A 1 30.46 -29.22 6.16
C MET A 1 30.64 -27.83 5.59
N SER A 2 30.09 -27.60 4.41
CA SER A 2 30.03 -26.27 3.78
C SER A 2 28.64 -26.20 3.17
N GLU A 3 27.70 -25.69 3.97
CA GLU A 3 26.32 -25.51 3.56
C GLU A 3 26.22 -24.14 2.90
N THR A 4 26.10 -24.17 1.58
CA THR A 4 25.81 -23.03 0.72
C THR A 4 24.40 -22.54 1.06
N LEU A 5 24.26 -21.29 1.50
CA LEU A 5 22.94 -20.65 1.63
C LEU A 5 22.25 -20.63 0.25
N PRO A 6 20.99 -21.08 0.14
CA PRO A 6 20.28 -20.97 -1.12
C PRO A 6 19.92 -19.50 -1.38
N ALA A 7 20.30 -19.03 -2.57
CA ALA A 7 19.73 -17.84 -3.17
C ALA A 7 18.19 -17.99 -3.19
N LYS A 8 17.48 -16.95 -2.74
CA LYS A 8 16.02 -16.86 -2.79
C LYS A 8 15.59 -16.87 -4.26
N THR A 9 15.35 -18.07 -4.78
CA THR A 9 14.74 -18.32 -6.08
C THR A 9 13.39 -17.62 -6.14
N ALA A 10 13.28 -16.66 -7.05
CA ALA A 10 12.00 -16.18 -7.55
C ALA A 10 11.33 -17.33 -8.33
N ALA A 11 10.41 -18.02 -7.68
CA ALA A 11 9.40 -18.89 -8.29
C ALA A 11 8.06 -18.47 -7.67
N GLY A 12 6.96 -18.31 -8.37
CA GLY A 12 6.59 -18.44 -9.78
C GLY A 12 5.14 -17.97 -9.83
N GLY A 13 4.75 -17.28 -10.91
CA GLY A 13 3.43 -16.67 -11.01
C GLY A 13 2.29 -17.69 -11.01
N THR A 14 1.24 -17.37 -10.27
CA THR A 14 -0.13 -17.75 -10.63
C THR A 14 -1.09 -16.69 -10.09
N THR A 15 -1.91 -16.21 -11.02
CA THR A 15 -3.12 -15.39 -10.84
C THR A 15 -2.88 -13.91 -10.60
N THR A 16 -2.77 -13.21 -11.72
CA THR A 16 -3.46 -11.94 -12.00
C THR A 16 -4.88 -11.97 -11.44
N ASP A 17 -5.05 -11.80 -10.14
CA ASP A 17 -6.27 -11.22 -9.61
C ASP A 17 -5.96 -9.74 -9.46
N ALA A 18 -5.93 -9.08 -10.62
CA ALA A 18 -6.08 -7.65 -10.68
C ALA A 18 -7.33 -7.32 -9.87
N LEU A 19 -7.30 -6.30 -9.01
CA LEU A 19 -8.53 -5.72 -8.47
C LEU A 19 -9.56 -5.71 -9.59
N PRO A 20 -10.75 -6.30 -9.44
CA PRO A 20 -11.72 -6.35 -10.52
C PRO A 20 -11.98 -4.90 -10.98
N GLN A 21 -11.36 -4.51 -12.10
CA GLN A 21 -11.35 -3.13 -12.59
C GLN A 21 -12.77 -2.66 -12.92
N SER A 22 -13.67 -3.62 -13.14
CA SER A 22 -15.10 -3.46 -13.36
C SER A 22 -15.85 -2.85 -12.17
N GLY A 23 -15.31 -2.89 -10.95
CA GLY A 23 -15.93 -2.33 -9.74
C GLY A 23 -15.33 -1.01 -9.24
N LEU A 24 -14.23 -0.55 -9.83
CA LEU A 24 -13.55 0.66 -9.39
C LEU A 24 -14.17 1.92 -10.01
N PRO A 25 -14.32 3.01 -9.24
CA PRO A 25 -14.57 4.34 -9.80
C PRO A 25 -13.52 4.67 -10.88
N HIS A 26 -13.91 5.46 -11.88
CA HIS A 26 -13.05 5.78 -13.02
C HIS A 26 -11.67 6.29 -12.59
N TRP A 27 -11.64 7.27 -11.68
CA TRP A 27 -10.40 7.83 -11.15
C TRP A 27 -9.51 6.76 -10.51
N ALA A 28 -10.07 5.84 -9.73
CA ALA A 28 -9.30 4.79 -9.05
C ALA A 28 -8.70 3.79 -10.06
N ARG A 29 -9.41 3.52 -11.16
CA ARG A 29 -8.91 2.71 -12.27
C ARG A 29 -7.70 3.35 -12.94
N GLU A 30 -7.79 4.64 -13.27
CA GLU A 30 -6.69 5.40 -13.88
C GLU A 30 -5.44 5.41 -12.98
N LEU A 31 -5.62 5.63 -11.67
CA LEU A 31 -4.49 5.52 -10.72
C LEU A 31 -3.88 4.12 -10.73
N SER A 32 -4.72 3.07 -10.72
CA SER A 32 -4.24 1.69 -10.68
C SER A 32 -3.40 1.32 -11.90
N GLU A 33 -3.77 1.79 -13.09
CA GLU A 33 -3.06 1.52 -14.35
C GLU A 33 -1.69 2.18 -14.36
N ILE A 34 -1.61 3.47 -13.97
CA ILE A 34 -0.35 4.21 -13.89
C ILE A 34 0.56 3.60 -12.82
N TYR A 35 0.00 3.24 -11.67
CA TYR A 35 0.73 2.60 -10.58
C TYR A 35 1.32 1.22 -10.96
N LEU A 36 0.64 0.45 -11.81
CA LEU A 36 1.12 -0.87 -12.28
C LEU A 36 2.24 -0.77 -13.32
N SER A 37 2.59 0.44 -13.80
CA SER A 37 3.69 0.66 -14.75
C SER A 37 5.09 0.37 -14.17
N GLY A 38 5.21 0.18 -12.85
CA GLY A 38 6.47 -0.16 -12.17
C GLY A 38 7.39 1.03 -11.88
N GLY A 39 7.05 2.24 -12.36
CA GLY A 39 7.77 3.48 -12.06
C GLY A 39 7.28 4.20 -10.81
N SER A 40 8.04 5.21 -10.36
CA SER A 40 7.58 6.18 -9.38
C SER A 40 6.43 7.00 -9.96
N SER A 41 5.31 7.04 -9.26
CA SER A 41 4.11 7.76 -9.70
C SER A 41 3.68 8.76 -8.64
N LEU A 42 3.33 9.98 -9.07
CA LEU A 42 2.77 11.03 -8.22
C LEU A 42 1.38 11.37 -8.75
N PHE A 43 0.40 11.41 -7.84
CA PHE A 43 -0.99 11.72 -8.15
C PHE A 43 -1.45 12.94 -7.37
N ILE A 44 -2.22 13.80 -8.02
CA ILE A 44 -2.97 14.88 -7.36
C ILE A 44 -4.44 14.53 -7.54
N LEU A 45 -5.11 14.19 -6.45
CA LEU A 45 -6.55 13.96 -6.46
C LEU A 45 -7.26 15.26 -6.10
N HIS A 46 -8.29 15.62 -6.86
CA HIS A 46 -9.06 16.86 -6.65
C HIS A 46 -10.56 16.65 -6.90
N GLY A 47 -11.40 17.53 -6.35
CA GLY A 47 -12.86 17.49 -6.50
C GLY A 47 -13.58 16.82 -5.32
N ASN A 48 -14.83 16.37 -5.55
CA ASN A 48 -15.58 15.58 -4.57
C ASN A 48 -15.15 14.11 -4.69
N ILE A 49 -13.92 13.82 -4.29
CA ILE A 49 -13.47 12.46 -4.05
C ILE A 49 -14.34 11.99 -2.90
N HIS A 50 -15.39 11.23 -3.20
CA HIS A 50 -16.49 10.97 -2.28
C HIS A 50 -15.95 10.71 -0.86
N ASP A 51 -16.43 11.48 0.12
CA ASP A 51 -16.05 11.36 1.54
C ASP A 51 -16.05 9.88 2.00
N LEU A 52 -16.90 9.09 1.35
CA LEU A 52 -16.94 7.65 1.41
C LEU A 52 -16.91 7.01 0.00
N VAL A 53 -16.03 6.03 -0.19
CA VAL A 53 -15.89 5.26 -1.43
C VAL A 53 -16.60 3.91 -1.26
N PRO A 54 -17.51 3.52 -2.18
CA PRO A 54 -18.16 2.21 -2.13
C PRO A 54 -17.17 1.10 -2.45
N VAL A 55 -17.20 0.04 -1.65
CA VAL A 55 -16.45 -1.20 -1.90
C VAL A 55 -17.43 -2.30 -2.28
N PRO A 56 -17.33 -2.86 -3.51
CA PRO A 56 -18.20 -3.95 -3.95
C PRO A 56 -17.79 -5.25 -3.24
N GLY A 57 -18.79 -5.95 -2.70
CA GLY A 57 -18.63 -7.30 -2.17
C GLY A 57 -18.62 -8.37 -3.26
N ALA A 58 -18.54 -9.64 -2.86
CA ALA A 58 -18.47 -10.78 -3.80
C ALA A 58 -19.69 -10.88 -4.76
N SER A 59 -20.83 -10.29 -4.39
CA SER A 59 -22.04 -10.24 -5.23
C SER A 59 -22.05 -9.09 -6.25
N GLY A 60 -21.02 -8.25 -6.28
CA GLY A 60 -20.96 -7.03 -7.10
C GLY A 60 -21.79 -5.86 -6.57
N ARG A 61 -22.54 -6.05 -5.47
CA ARG A 61 -23.25 -4.96 -4.76
C ARG A 61 -22.31 -4.31 -3.75
N THR A 62 -22.50 -3.02 -3.48
CA THR A 62 -21.77 -2.32 -2.41
C THR A 62 -22.03 -2.99 -1.07
N GLU A 63 -20.96 -3.46 -0.44
CA GLU A 63 -21.02 -4.14 0.86
C GLU A 63 -20.64 -3.18 1.98
N THR A 64 -19.67 -2.30 1.73
CA THR A 64 -19.23 -1.31 2.70
C THR A 64 -18.83 0.00 2.01
N PHE A 65 -18.63 1.02 2.84
CA PHE A 65 -18.12 2.32 2.46
C PHE A 65 -16.87 2.61 3.30
N LEU A 66 -15.78 2.97 2.63
CA LEU A 66 -14.52 3.33 3.27
C LEU A 66 -14.27 4.82 3.14
N SER A 67 -13.56 5.42 4.10
CA SER A 67 -12.97 6.74 3.88
C SER A 67 -12.04 6.69 2.65
N LEU A 68 -11.79 7.83 1.99
CA LEU A 68 -10.83 7.88 0.89
C LEU A 68 -9.47 7.31 1.30
N GLU A 69 -9.03 7.66 2.50
CA GLU A 69 -7.76 7.23 3.07
C GLU A 69 -7.70 5.70 3.20
N ASP A 70 -8.70 5.09 3.84
CA ASP A 70 -8.82 3.64 3.99
C ASP A 70 -8.95 2.94 2.63
N TYR A 71 -9.72 3.52 1.70
CA TYR A 71 -9.88 2.95 0.37
C TYR A 71 -8.55 2.91 -0.39
N LEU A 72 -7.77 3.99 -0.36
CA LEU A 72 -6.45 4.01 -0.98
C LEU A 72 -5.50 3.02 -0.31
N SER A 73 -5.47 2.97 1.02
CA SER A 73 -4.56 2.12 1.79
C SER A 73 -4.88 0.63 1.71
N PHE A 74 -6.16 0.27 1.81
CA PHE A 74 -6.61 -1.14 1.88
C PHE A 74 -6.92 -1.70 0.51
N GLN A 75 -7.64 -0.94 -0.32
CA GLN A 75 -8.16 -1.45 -1.57
C GLN A 75 -7.19 -1.22 -2.72
N LEU A 76 -6.76 0.03 -2.92
CA LEU A 76 -5.98 0.39 -4.11
C LEU A 76 -4.49 0.02 -3.96
N PHE A 77 -3.90 0.30 -2.80
CA PHE A 77 -2.48 0.08 -2.51
C PHE A 77 -2.23 -1.03 -1.48
N GLY A 78 -3.27 -1.75 -1.03
CA GLY A 78 -3.17 -2.80 0.00
C GLY A 78 -2.26 -3.97 -0.34
N ARG A 79 -1.76 -4.06 -1.58
CA ARG A 79 -0.79 -5.06 -2.02
C ARG A 79 0.67 -4.64 -1.92
N ARG A 80 0.98 -3.37 -1.61
CA ARG A 80 2.37 -2.92 -1.40
C ARG A 80 2.93 -3.48 -0.11
N ASP A 81 4.25 -3.56 -0.01
CA ASP A 81 4.88 -3.96 1.25
C ASP A 81 4.62 -2.94 2.37
N SER A 82 4.66 -1.64 2.00
CA SER A 82 4.41 -0.53 2.92
C SER A 82 3.55 0.55 2.27
N VAL A 83 2.55 1.03 3.01
CA VAL A 83 1.76 2.22 2.69
C VAL A 83 1.94 3.20 3.84
N ILE A 84 2.50 4.36 3.53
CA ILE A 84 2.81 5.40 4.52
C ILE A 84 1.90 6.59 4.25
N ARG A 85 1.21 7.02 5.28
CA ARG A 85 0.44 8.26 5.28
C ARG A 85 1.20 9.33 6.04
N TYR A 86 1.09 10.56 5.55
CA TYR A 86 1.61 11.72 6.24
C TYR A 86 0.56 12.82 6.28
N ASP A 87 0.26 13.30 7.48
CA ASP A 87 -0.46 14.55 7.69
C ASP A 87 0.31 15.43 8.68
N ARG A 88 0.22 16.75 8.54
CA ARG A 88 1.02 17.69 9.35
C ARG A 88 0.66 17.67 10.84
N GLY A 89 -0.54 17.24 11.20
CA GLY A 89 -1.01 17.25 12.59
C GLY A 89 -0.64 15.98 13.34
N SER A 90 -0.78 14.83 12.69
CA SER A 90 -0.58 13.49 13.28
C SER A 90 0.75 12.85 12.87
N GLY A 91 1.46 13.44 11.89
CA GLY A 91 2.74 12.94 11.40
C GLY A 91 2.61 11.72 10.51
N ILE A 92 3.55 10.78 10.67
CA ILE A 92 3.64 9.56 9.88
C ILE A 92 2.75 8.47 10.49
N ALA A 93 1.86 7.91 9.68
CA ALA A 93 0.99 6.81 10.03
C ALA A 93 1.09 5.65 9.02
N PHE A 94 0.77 4.45 9.50
CA PHE A 94 0.68 3.24 8.69
C PHE A 94 -0.75 2.73 8.76
N GLN A 95 -1.24 2.15 7.67
CA GLN A 95 -2.65 1.79 7.55
C GLN A 95 -2.80 0.49 6.77
N SER A 96 -3.46 -0.47 7.41
CA SER A 96 -3.92 -1.72 6.81
C SER A 96 -5.21 -2.17 7.47
N ASP A 97 -6.01 -2.92 6.72
CA ASP A 97 -7.11 -3.75 7.21
C ASP A 97 -6.66 -4.89 8.14
N ASP A 98 -5.38 -5.28 8.09
CA ASP A 98 -4.73 -6.23 8.99
C ASP A 98 -3.78 -5.54 10.01
N PRO A 99 -4.08 -5.60 11.33
CA PRO A 99 -3.20 -5.06 12.37
C PRO A 99 -1.79 -5.65 12.39
N ASN A 100 -1.61 -6.91 11.98
CA ASN A 100 -0.28 -7.53 11.90
C ASN A 100 0.54 -6.93 10.77
N ARG A 101 -0.08 -6.75 9.60
CA ARG A 101 0.54 -6.07 8.46
C ARG A 101 0.91 -4.63 8.81
N MET A 102 0.01 -3.90 9.47
CA MET A 102 0.32 -2.54 9.95
C MET A 102 1.54 -2.51 10.90
N ARG A 103 1.66 -3.46 11.82
CA ARG A 103 2.84 -3.59 12.68
C ARG A 103 4.11 -3.92 11.90
N ALA A 104 4.02 -4.81 10.91
CA ALA A 104 5.14 -5.17 10.06
C ALA A 104 5.67 -3.98 9.25
N MET A 105 4.76 -3.17 8.67
CA MET A 105 5.14 -1.94 7.95
C MET A 105 5.91 -0.96 8.85
N ARG A 106 5.43 -0.76 10.08
CA ARG A 106 6.11 0.10 11.05
C ARG A 106 7.50 -0.43 11.38
N GLN A 107 7.62 -1.71 11.67
CA GLN A 107 8.93 -2.33 11.98
C GLN A 107 9.91 -2.24 10.81
N ASP A 108 9.44 -2.39 9.57
CA ASP A 108 10.26 -2.27 8.37
C ASP A 108 10.73 -0.83 8.15
N PHE A 109 9.84 0.15 8.37
CA PHE A 109 10.19 1.56 8.33
C PHE A 109 11.21 1.94 9.42
N ASP A 110 10.98 1.54 10.67
CA ASP A 110 11.88 1.84 11.78
C ASP A 110 13.28 1.24 11.55
N ARG A 111 13.34 0.01 11.01
CA ARG A 111 14.60 -0.63 10.60
C ARG A 111 15.31 0.15 9.50
N SER A 112 14.57 0.67 8.53
CA SER A 112 15.14 1.47 7.44
C SER A 112 15.70 2.79 7.96
N LEU A 113 15.02 3.44 8.91
CA LEU A 113 15.53 4.64 9.56
C LEU A 113 16.83 4.38 10.33
N GLN A 114 16.89 3.30 11.12
CA GLN A 114 18.10 2.92 11.85
C GLN A 114 19.29 2.67 10.90
N ALA A 115 19.04 2.04 9.75
CA ALA A 115 20.08 1.81 8.75
C ALA A 115 20.58 3.13 8.14
N ILE A 116 19.68 4.08 7.88
CA ILE A 116 20.02 5.43 7.40
C ILE A 116 20.84 6.16 8.47
N ASP A 117 20.39 6.16 9.72
CA ASP A 117 21.06 6.80 10.84
C ASP A 117 22.49 6.27 11.04
N MET A 118 22.67 4.96 10.98
CA MET A 118 23.98 4.32 11.04
C MET A 118 24.91 4.76 9.89
N VAL A 119 24.39 4.90 8.67
CA VAL A 119 25.17 5.32 7.50
C VAL A 119 25.53 6.81 7.56
N HIS A 120 24.65 7.64 8.08
CA HIS A 120 24.82 9.09 8.12
C HIS A 120 25.40 9.63 9.44
N GLY A 121 25.54 8.78 10.47
CA GLY A 121 26.02 9.19 11.79
C GLY A 121 25.03 10.10 12.52
N THR A 122 23.74 9.89 12.29
CA THR A 122 22.64 10.65 12.90
C THR A 122 21.88 9.79 13.91
N ASP A 123 21.16 10.42 14.84
CA ASP A 123 20.37 9.76 15.89
C ASP A 123 18.92 10.26 15.84
N PHE A 124 18.23 10.08 14.71
CA PHE A 124 16.84 10.54 14.54
C PHE A 124 15.81 9.54 15.10
N SER A 125 16.14 8.24 15.14
CA SER A 125 15.25 7.17 15.62
C SER A 125 15.27 6.97 17.14
#